data_AF-A0A9P1VY11-F1
#
_entry.id   AF-A0A9P1VY11-F1
#
_cell.length_a   1.000
_cell.length_b   1.000
_cell.length_c   1.000
_cell.angle_alpha   90.00
_cell.angle_beta   90.00
_cell.angle_gamma   90.00
#
_symmetry.space_group_name_H-M   'P 1'
#
loop_
_entity.id
_entity.type
_entity.pdbx_description
1 polymer ?
#
loop_
_entity_poly.entity_id
_entity_poly.type
_entity_poly.pdbx_seq_one_letter_code
_entity_poly.pdbx_strand_id
1 'polypeptide(L)'
;MPVRLQLDVVLAPQSAARRERAQVVAELEKLISNSSRDNVTERVAYTWFNRFCALRFMDVNRYTRIGVVSPAEGQFQPEILAEAKMGHIDEEMVPSQIRQKVLDLLAGRAPSTDSQGEAYRLLVVAACNAWNQSMDFLFERIDDYTELLMPDDLLSGNSILAYTREAMTPDACKDVEVIGWLYQFYISEKKDAVFEGLKKNQKITPENIPAATQLFTPHWIVRYLVDNSLGRLWLLNRPNSRLEEQMEYYIPPEKPESDFLKITGPEDIKVCDPACGSGHMLTYAFDLLYAMYEEEGYDPADIPEKILTHNLFGIELDERAGELAAFALTMKARARQRRFFNKGVKPNICVLEKVSFSREELDEYMGFVGRDLFTYGLRETLQQFSEVDNFGSLIVPKVANVTDVMATLESKDMSSNLFLAETHKKVLTVLRMADALSPRYAVVVANPPYMGGKGMNPRLSTWAKENFPSSKSDLFAMFIERGFDLTPKFGYSAMVTMQSWMFLSSYEALRERILSETSIECMVHMANMVMGIAFGTSATVLKKGGSPETRGAYCYVEYEDIGEDNKPIEFPPRNERNLKAAQRQGAA
;
A
#
# COMPACT_ATOMS: atom_id res chain seq x y z
N MET A 1 5.32 -20.52 12.66
CA MET A 1 5.66 -21.94 12.93
C MET A 1 5.11 -22.92 11.88
N PRO A 2 3.83 -22.88 11.46
CA PRO A 2 3.25 -23.93 10.58
C PRO A 2 3.92 -24.07 9.21
N VAL A 3 4.22 -22.96 8.52
CA VAL A 3 4.89 -22.97 7.20
C VAL A 3 6.30 -23.58 7.27
N ARG A 4 7.01 -23.36 8.38
CA ARG A 4 8.36 -23.92 8.58
C ARG A 4 8.32 -25.45 8.71
N LEU A 5 7.33 -25.97 9.44
CA LEU A 5 7.11 -27.41 9.54
C LEU A 5 6.77 -28.02 8.18
N GLN A 6 5.93 -27.34 7.39
CA GLN A 6 5.62 -27.77 6.03
C GLN A 6 6.86 -27.78 5.13
N LEU A 7 7.71 -26.76 5.26
CA LEU A 7 8.96 -26.69 4.51
C LEU A 7 9.88 -27.89 4.81
N ASP A 8 9.96 -28.32 6.07
CA ASP A 8 10.73 -29.50 6.46
C ASP A 8 10.13 -30.80 5.89
N VAL A 9 8.80 -30.93 5.90
CA VAL A 9 8.09 -32.09 5.32
C VAL A 9 8.27 -32.16 3.80
N VAL A 10 8.09 -31.04 3.09
CA VAL A 10 8.19 -30.95 1.63
C VAL A 10 9.60 -31.27 1.14
N LEU A 11 10.63 -30.79 1.85
CA LEU A 11 12.02 -30.96 1.45
C LEU A 11 12.64 -32.30 1.90
N ALA A 12 11.95 -33.10 2.71
CA ALA A 12 12.44 -34.41 3.14
C ALA A 12 12.81 -35.30 1.93
N PRO A 13 13.88 -36.11 2.00
CA PRO A 13 14.40 -36.86 0.83
C PRO A 13 13.39 -37.81 0.16
N GLN A 14 12.38 -38.29 0.89
CA GLN A 14 11.34 -39.19 0.40
C GLN A 14 9.94 -38.59 0.55
N SER A 15 9.80 -37.26 0.52
CA SER A 15 8.49 -36.61 0.61
C SER A 15 7.61 -36.96 -0.59
N ALA A 16 6.28 -36.95 -0.39
CA ALA A 16 5.33 -37.09 -1.50
C ALA A 16 5.48 -35.96 -2.52
N ALA A 17 5.74 -34.73 -2.04
CA ALA A 17 5.95 -33.55 -2.88
C ALA A 17 7.11 -33.74 -3.89
N ARG A 18 8.23 -34.37 -3.50
CA ARG A 18 9.34 -34.67 -4.44
C ARG A 18 8.96 -35.71 -5.50
N ARG A 19 8.03 -36.62 -5.21
CA ARG A 19 7.56 -37.63 -6.17
C ARG A 19 6.52 -37.07 -7.12
N GLU A 20 5.57 -36.29 -6.60
CA GLU A 20 4.38 -35.84 -7.32
C GLU A 20 4.56 -34.47 -7.99
N ARG A 21 5.44 -33.62 -7.44
CA ARG A 21 5.66 -32.23 -7.91
C ARG A 21 7.15 -31.87 -7.92
N ALA A 22 7.98 -32.72 -8.52
CA ALA A 22 9.44 -32.58 -8.51
C ALA A 22 9.94 -31.21 -9.03
N GLN A 23 9.31 -30.66 -10.06
CA GLN A 23 9.68 -29.34 -10.63
C GLN A 23 9.45 -28.21 -9.62
N VAL A 24 8.28 -28.19 -8.97
CA VAL A 24 7.92 -27.19 -7.96
C VAL A 24 8.86 -27.24 -6.75
N VAL A 25 9.27 -28.44 -6.33
CA VAL A 25 10.25 -28.59 -5.25
C VAL A 25 11.63 -28.08 -5.66
N ALA A 26 12.06 -28.31 -6.90
CA ALA A 26 13.33 -27.79 -7.41
C ALA A 26 13.34 -26.25 -7.47
N GLU A 27 12.22 -25.63 -7.83
CA GLU A 27 12.06 -24.17 -7.80
C GLU A 27 12.14 -23.61 -6.37
N LEU A 28 11.47 -24.29 -5.42
CA LEU A 28 11.57 -23.96 -4.00
C LEU A 28 13.01 -24.04 -3.47
N GLU A 29 13.75 -25.08 -3.84
CA GLU A 29 15.18 -25.22 -3.48
C GLU A 29 16.03 -24.11 -4.08
N LYS A 30 15.78 -23.72 -5.34
CA LYS A 30 16.46 -22.60 -6.01
C LYS A 30 16.17 -21.26 -5.33
N LEU A 31 14.93 -21.03 -4.89
CA LEU A 31 14.56 -19.82 -4.14
C LEU A 31 15.29 -19.76 -2.79
N ILE A 32 15.39 -20.89 -2.10
CA ILE A 32 16.13 -21.00 -0.84
C ILE A 32 17.62 -20.74 -1.06
N SER A 33 18.23 -21.26 -2.14
CA SER A 33 19.65 -21.02 -2.43
C SER A 33 19.96 -19.58 -2.79
N ASN A 34 19.01 -18.88 -3.44
CA ASN A 34 19.15 -17.47 -3.81
C ASN A 34 18.85 -16.51 -2.65
N SER A 35 18.24 -17.00 -1.57
CA SER A 35 17.84 -16.19 -0.41
C SER A 35 18.17 -16.92 0.90
N SER A 36 17.15 -17.30 1.68
CA SER A 36 17.29 -18.11 2.88
C SER A 36 16.00 -18.89 3.17
N ARG A 37 16.09 -19.96 3.97
CA ARG A 37 14.92 -20.72 4.42
C ARG A 37 13.94 -19.84 5.20
N ASP A 38 14.46 -18.96 6.06
CA ASP A 38 13.65 -18.08 6.89
C ASP A 38 12.92 -17.04 6.01
N ASN A 39 13.59 -16.44 5.01
CA ASN A 39 12.97 -15.49 4.09
C ASN A 39 11.84 -16.13 3.27
N VAL A 40 12.05 -17.34 2.74
CA VAL A 40 11.03 -18.06 1.98
C VAL A 40 9.84 -18.43 2.87
N THR A 41 10.11 -18.95 4.08
CA THR A 41 9.06 -19.28 5.06
C THR A 41 8.24 -18.05 5.41
N GLU A 42 8.91 -16.94 5.68
CA GLU A 42 8.29 -15.67 6.01
C GLU A 42 7.40 -15.21 4.85
N ARG A 43 7.95 -15.08 3.63
CA ARG A 43 7.21 -14.67 2.43
C ARG A 43 5.92 -15.48 2.26
N VAL A 44 6.02 -16.80 2.30
CA VAL A 44 4.86 -17.69 2.09
C VAL A 44 3.83 -17.57 3.22
N ALA A 45 4.28 -17.42 4.46
CA ALA A 45 3.37 -17.21 5.59
C ALA A 45 2.55 -15.92 5.41
N TYR A 46 3.18 -14.83 4.95
CA TYR A 46 2.49 -13.58 4.64
C TYR A 46 1.53 -13.70 3.47
N THR A 47 1.94 -14.35 2.38
CA THR A 47 1.07 -14.57 1.22
C THR A 47 -0.22 -15.28 1.64
N TRP A 48 -0.12 -16.35 2.44
CA TRP A 48 -1.30 -17.03 2.96
C TRP A 48 -2.10 -16.19 3.95
N PHE A 49 -1.43 -15.44 4.83
CA PHE A 49 -2.09 -14.54 5.76
C PHE A 49 -2.95 -13.49 5.04
N ASN A 50 -2.39 -12.80 4.04
CA ASN A 50 -3.10 -11.81 3.24
C ASN A 50 -4.29 -12.44 2.51
N ARG A 51 -4.10 -13.60 1.86
CA ARG A 51 -5.17 -14.35 1.18
C ARG A 51 -6.28 -14.75 2.14
N PHE A 52 -5.96 -15.24 3.34
CA PHE A 52 -6.96 -15.63 4.33
C PHE A 52 -7.74 -14.43 4.88
N CYS A 53 -7.08 -13.31 5.14
CA CYS A 53 -7.75 -12.08 5.56
C CYS A 53 -8.69 -11.56 4.47
N ALA A 54 -8.24 -11.55 3.21
CA ALA A 54 -9.06 -11.15 2.08
C ALA A 54 -10.28 -12.06 1.89
N LEU A 55 -10.09 -13.38 1.87
CA LEU A 55 -11.19 -14.36 1.79
C LEU A 55 -12.18 -14.18 2.94
N ARG A 56 -11.69 -13.97 4.17
CA ARG A 56 -12.54 -13.73 5.33
C ARG A 56 -13.36 -12.45 5.19
N PHE A 57 -12.74 -11.35 4.77
CA PHE A 57 -13.43 -10.09 4.53
C PHE A 57 -14.54 -10.26 3.49
N MET A 58 -14.25 -10.98 2.41
CA MET A 58 -15.20 -11.25 1.33
C MET A 58 -16.35 -12.16 1.75
N ASP A 59 -16.08 -13.19 2.55
CA ASP A 59 -17.10 -14.08 3.09
C ASP A 59 -18.09 -13.28 3.98
N VAL A 60 -17.57 -12.46 4.89
CA VAL A 60 -18.37 -11.64 5.82
C VAL A 60 -19.25 -10.65 5.06
N ASN A 61 -18.70 -10.01 4.04
CA ASN A 61 -19.42 -9.04 3.21
C ASN A 61 -20.24 -9.70 2.08
N ARG A 62 -20.31 -11.04 2.04
CA ARG A 62 -21.08 -11.81 1.04
C ARG A 62 -20.67 -11.48 -0.41
N TYR A 63 -19.38 -11.24 -0.63
CA TYR A 63 -18.79 -11.08 -1.96
C TYR A 63 -18.48 -12.44 -2.60
N THR A 64 -18.28 -13.46 -1.78
CA THR A 64 -18.29 -14.86 -2.19
C THR A 64 -19.67 -15.46 -1.93
N ARG A 65 -20.17 -16.28 -2.86
CA ARG A 65 -21.48 -16.94 -2.75
C ARG A 65 -21.50 -17.99 -1.63
N ILE A 66 -20.44 -18.80 -1.56
CA ILE A 66 -20.22 -19.84 -0.55
C ILE A 66 -18.98 -19.43 0.24
N GLY A 67 -19.09 -19.30 1.56
CA GLY A 67 -17.97 -18.88 2.42
C GLY A 67 -16.77 -19.82 2.30
N VAL A 68 -15.61 -19.28 1.92
CA VAL A 68 -14.39 -20.09 1.68
C VAL A 68 -13.69 -20.43 3.00
N VAL A 69 -13.55 -19.45 3.88
CA VAL A 69 -12.83 -19.58 5.15
C VAL A 69 -13.74 -19.41 6.37
N SER A 70 -14.97 -18.99 6.13
CA SER A 70 -15.99 -18.75 7.13
C SER A 70 -17.02 -19.89 7.16
N PRO A 71 -17.52 -20.27 8.34
CA PRO A 71 -18.65 -21.18 8.44
C PRO A 71 -19.96 -20.48 8.06
N ALA A 72 -20.95 -21.27 7.66
CA ALA A 72 -22.33 -20.81 7.60
C ALA A 72 -22.87 -20.51 9.03
N GLU A 73 -23.97 -19.77 9.12
CA GLU A 73 -24.57 -19.42 10.40
C GLU A 73 -24.96 -20.68 11.19
N GLY A 74 -24.52 -20.74 12.46
CA GLY A 74 -24.76 -21.89 13.33
C GLY A 74 -23.87 -23.13 13.05
N GLN A 75 -22.94 -23.05 12.10
CA GLN A 75 -21.98 -24.11 11.77
C GLN A 75 -20.58 -23.80 12.31
N PHE A 76 -19.73 -24.83 12.38
CA PHE A 76 -18.32 -24.70 12.79
C PHE A 76 -17.33 -24.92 11.64
N GLN A 77 -17.73 -25.68 10.63
CA GLN A 77 -16.88 -25.97 9.47
C GLN A 77 -17.02 -24.88 8.41
N PRO A 78 -15.94 -24.55 7.66
CA PRO A 78 -16.02 -23.64 6.52
C PRO A 78 -17.15 -24.06 5.56
N GLU A 79 -17.95 -23.08 5.13
CA GLU A 79 -19.17 -23.32 4.35
C GLU A 79 -18.85 -24.09 3.06
N ILE A 80 -17.76 -23.74 2.37
CA ILE A 80 -17.31 -24.44 1.15
C ILE A 80 -17.04 -25.94 1.35
N LEU A 81 -16.57 -26.34 2.54
CA LEU A 81 -16.36 -27.75 2.87
C LEU A 81 -17.69 -28.43 3.23
N ALA A 82 -18.58 -27.74 3.95
CA ALA A 82 -19.89 -28.25 4.32
C ALA A 82 -20.74 -28.52 3.07
N GLU A 83 -20.78 -27.58 2.13
CA GLU A 83 -21.48 -27.74 0.84
C GLU A 83 -20.88 -28.87 0.00
N ALA A 84 -19.55 -28.96 -0.07
CA ALA A 84 -18.87 -30.03 -0.81
C ALA A 84 -19.22 -31.43 -0.27
N LYS A 85 -19.38 -31.59 1.05
CA LYS A 85 -19.84 -32.85 1.67
C LYS A 85 -21.27 -33.22 1.31
N MET A 86 -22.10 -32.23 1.00
CA MET A 86 -23.47 -32.43 0.49
C MET A 86 -23.49 -32.70 -1.02
N GLY A 87 -22.33 -32.70 -1.69
CA GLY A 87 -22.20 -32.89 -3.13
C GLY A 87 -22.38 -31.60 -3.94
N HIS A 88 -22.46 -30.45 -3.27
CA HIS A 88 -22.59 -29.14 -3.91
C HIS A 88 -21.23 -28.47 -3.97
N ILE A 89 -20.67 -28.33 -5.18
CA ILE A 89 -19.41 -27.61 -5.41
C ILE A 89 -19.67 -26.60 -6.52
N ASP A 90 -19.24 -25.35 -6.30
CA ASP A 90 -19.35 -24.28 -7.28
C ASP A 90 -18.54 -24.62 -8.56
N GLU A 91 -19.24 -24.80 -9.67
CA GLU A 91 -18.63 -25.24 -10.92
C GLU A 91 -17.84 -24.14 -11.65
N GLU A 92 -18.15 -22.87 -11.36
CA GLU A 92 -17.44 -21.70 -11.91
C GLU A 92 -16.12 -21.50 -11.16
N MET A 93 -16.13 -21.73 -9.84
CA MET A 93 -14.94 -21.54 -8.99
C MET A 93 -13.99 -22.74 -9.01
N VAL A 94 -14.52 -23.97 -8.98
CA VAL A 94 -13.71 -25.18 -8.79
C VAL A 94 -13.63 -26.00 -10.08
N PRO A 95 -12.46 -26.17 -10.71
CA PRO A 95 -12.32 -26.95 -11.94
C PRO A 95 -12.77 -28.41 -11.79
N SER A 96 -13.33 -29.00 -12.85
CA SER A 96 -13.92 -30.35 -12.84
C SER A 96 -13.00 -31.45 -12.28
N GLN A 97 -11.71 -31.41 -12.64
CA GLN A 97 -10.71 -32.35 -12.13
C GLN A 97 -10.53 -32.24 -10.61
N ILE A 98 -10.55 -31.01 -10.07
CA ILE A 98 -10.45 -30.76 -8.63
C ILE A 98 -11.74 -31.17 -7.94
N ARG A 99 -12.92 -30.88 -8.52
CA ARG A 99 -14.21 -31.33 -8.00
C ARG A 99 -14.24 -32.85 -7.83
N GLN A 100 -13.82 -33.59 -8.85
CA GLN A 100 -13.77 -35.05 -8.79
C GLN A 100 -12.84 -35.54 -7.68
N LYS A 101 -11.63 -34.96 -7.56
CA LYS A 101 -10.67 -35.32 -6.50
C LYS A 101 -11.23 -35.04 -5.10
N VAL A 102 -11.87 -33.89 -4.91
CA VAL A 102 -12.54 -33.52 -3.64
C VAL A 102 -13.65 -34.53 -3.30
N LEU A 103 -14.50 -34.88 -4.26
CA LEU A 103 -15.56 -35.87 -4.05
C LEU A 103 -15.01 -37.26 -3.73
N ASP A 104 -13.91 -37.68 -4.37
CA ASP A 104 -13.27 -38.98 -4.10
C ASP A 104 -12.62 -39.02 -2.73
N LEU A 105 -12.01 -37.92 -2.27
CA LEU A 105 -11.49 -37.80 -0.89
C LEU A 105 -12.63 -37.86 0.13
N LEU A 106 -13.69 -37.07 -0.05
CA LEU A 106 -14.82 -37.01 0.88
C LEU A 106 -15.63 -38.32 0.91
N ALA A 107 -15.68 -39.05 -0.21
CA ALA A 107 -16.32 -40.37 -0.29
C ALA A 107 -15.43 -41.54 0.16
N GLY A 108 -14.16 -41.29 0.55
CA GLY A 108 -13.21 -42.33 0.94
C GLY A 108 -12.76 -43.24 -0.21
N ARG A 109 -12.90 -42.79 -1.46
CA ARG A 109 -12.46 -43.50 -2.67
C ARG A 109 -10.98 -43.23 -2.98
N ALA A 110 -10.43 -42.13 -2.49
CA ALA A 110 -9.02 -41.79 -2.58
C ALA A 110 -8.31 -42.09 -1.23
N PRO A 111 -7.07 -42.65 -1.25
CA PRO A 111 -6.31 -42.89 -0.03
C PRO A 111 -5.85 -41.57 0.58
N SER A 112 -6.19 -41.33 1.84
CA SER A 112 -5.75 -40.15 2.60
C SER A 112 -5.84 -40.43 4.11
N THR A 113 -4.90 -39.86 4.87
CA THR A 113 -4.94 -39.87 6.34
C THR A 113 -5.75 -38.71 6.93
N ASP A 114 -6.04 -37.68 6.13
CA ASP A 114 -6.88 -36.53 6.47
C ASP A 114 -7.67 -36.06 5.24
N SER A 115 -8.68 -36.86 4.87
CA SER A 115 -9.43 -36.62 3.63
C SER A 115 -10.21 -35.30 3.63
N GLN A 116 -10.66 -34.83 4.80
CA GLN A 116 -11.37 -33.56 4.92
C GLN A 116 -10.43 -32.37 4.83
N GLY A 117 -9.28 -32.42 5.52
CA GLY A 117 -8.26 -31.38 5.42
C GLY A 117 -7.72 -31.25 3.99
N GLU A 118 -7.38 -32.37 3.34
CA GLU A 118 -6.95 -32.38 1.94
C GLU A 118 -8.00 -31.84 0.99
N ALA A 119 -9.26 -32.27 1.13
CA ALA A 119 -10.37 -31.74 0.34
C ALA A 119 -10.55 -30.23 0.54
N TYR A 120 -10.46 -29.76 1.78
CA TYR A 120 -10.59 -28.34 2.09
C TYR A 120 -9.46 -27.49 1.50
N ARG A 121 -8.21 -27.97 1.60
CA ARG A 121 -7.04 -27.32 0.97
C ARG A 121 -7.23 -27.17 -0.53
N LEU A 122 -7.71 -28.20 -1.22
CA LEU A 122 -8.00 -28.15 -2.66
C LEU A 122 -9.08 -27.10 -2.99
N LEU A 123 -10.12 -27.00 -2.17
CA LEU A 123 -11.19 -26.00 -2.34
C LEU A 123 -10.68 -24.57 -2.13
N VAL A 124 -9.85 -24.33 -1.11
CA VAL A 124 -9.22 -23.02 -0.86
C VAL A 124 -8.32 -22.61 -2.02
N VAL A 125 -7.48 -23.51 -2.51
CA VAL A 125 -6.59 -23.26 -3.66
C VAL A 125 -7.41 -22.94 -4.92
N ALA A 126 -8.48 -23.69 -5.18
CA ALA A 126 -9.38 -23.41 -6.30
C ALA A 126 -10.04 -22.03 -6.18
N ALA A 127 -10.49 -21.65 -4.98
CA ALA A 127 -11.05 -20.33 -4.73
C ALA A 127 -10.03 -19.20 -4.99
N CYS A 128 -8.80 -19.33 -4.50
CA CYS A 128 -7.72 -18.37 -4.80
C CYS A 128 -7.48 -18.27 -6.32
N ASN A 129 -7.40 -19.40 -7.02
CA ASN A 129 -7.19 -19.43 -8.47
C ASN A 129 -8.35 -18.81 -9.26
N ALA A 130 -9.59 -18.91 -8.76
CA ALA A 130 -10.72 -18.21 -9.36
C ALA A 130 -10.59 -16.68 -9.16
N TRP A 131 -10.21 -16.23 -7.96
CA TRP A 131 -10.03 -14.81 -7.66
C TRP A 131 -8.83 -14.16 -8.34
N ASN A 132 -7.82 -14.93 -8.77
CA ASN A 132 -6.71 -14.44 -9.62
C ASN A 132 -7.21 -13.64 -10.83
N GLN A 133 -8.33 -14.04 -11.44
CA GLN A 133 -8.86 -13.36 -12.64
C GLN A 133 -9.20 -11.89 -12.40
N SER A 134 -9.67 -11.55 -11.20
CA SER A 134 -10.06 -10.17 -10.83
C SER A 134 -9.01 -9.46 -9.97
N MET A 135 -8.20 -10.22 -9.22
CA MET A 135 -7.27 -9.72 -8.21
C MET A 135 -5.94 -10.48 -8.28
N ASP A 136 -5.32 -10.52 -9.45
CA ASP A 136 -4.03 -11.19 -9.69
C ASP A 136 -2.88 -10.62 -8.84
N PHE A 137 -3.00 -9.37 -8.40
CA PHE A 137 -2.06 -8.72 -7.49
C PHE A 137 -1.99 -9.39 -6.11
N LEU A 138 -3.04 -10.09 -5.64
CA LEU A 138 -3.07 -10.73 -4.31
C LEU A 138 -3.18 -12.25 -4.41
N PHE A 139 -4.01 -12.72 -5.33
CA PHE A 139 -4.23 -14.14 -5.58
C PHE A 139 -3.41 -14.57 -6.78
N GLU A 140 -2.08 -14.58 -6.68
CA GLU A 140 -1.25 -15.19 -7.72
C GLU A 140 -1.72 -16.63 -7.99
N ARG A 141 -1.63 -17.07 -9.25
CA ARG A 141 -2.07 -18.42 -9.63
C ARG A 141 -1.24 -19.44 -8.86
N ILE A 142 -1.92 -20.24 -8.06
CA ILE A 142 -1.35 -21.26 -7.21
C ILE A 142 -1.27 -22.56 -8.01
N ASP A 143 -0.15 -22.75 -8.70
CA ASP A 143 0.37 -24.04 -9.18
C ASP A 143 1.84 -24.25 -8.77
N ASP A 144 2.30 -23.47 -7.79
CA ASP A 144 3.69 -23.30 -7.39
C ASP A 144 3.99 -23.78 -5.95
N TYR A 145 5.16 -23.41 -5.44
CA TYR A 145 5.64 -23.82 -4.11
C TYR A 145 4.81 -23.24 -2.96
N THR A 146 4.03 -22.18 -3.18
CA THR A 146 3.21 -21.58 -2.12
C THR A 146 2.09 -22.53 -1.67
N GLU A 147 1.58 -23.37 -2.59
CA GLU A 147 0.60 -24.42 -2.27
C GLU A 147 1.18 -25.49 -1.33
N LEU A 148 2.41 -25.93 -1.63
CA LEU A 148 3.09 -26.98 -0.87
C LEU A 148 3.33 -26.57 0.59
N LEU A 149 3.42 -25.27 0.83
CA LEU A 149 3.76 -24.68 2.11
C LEU A 149 2.56 -24.09 2.85
N MET A 150 1.35 -24.23 2.31
CA MET A 150 0.11 -23.91 3.03
C MET A 150 0.02 -24.74 4.33
N PRO A 151 -0.43 -24.18 5.46
CA PRO A 151 -0.61 -24.95 6.71
C PRO A 151 -1.58 -26.13 6.53
N ASP A 152 -1.28 -27.28 7.14
CA ASP A 152 -2.13 -28.48 7.06
C ASP A 152 -3.33 -28.45 8.02
N ASP A 153 -3.23 -27.72 9.12
CA ASP A 153 -4.18 -27.78 10.24
C ASP A 153 -5.33 -26.77 10.12
N LEU A 154 -5.71 -26.34 8.91
CA LEU A 154 -6.68 -25.27 8.67
C LEU A 154 -8.08 -25.47 9.29
N LEU A 155 -8.45 -26.73 9.58
CA LEU A 155 -9.72 -27.07 10.23
C LEU A 155 -9.65 -27.12 11.76
N SER A 156 -8.45 -26.98 12.34
CA SER A 156 -8.23 -26.97 13.78
C SER A 156 -8.74 -25.69 14.44
N GLY A 157 -9.14 -25.79 15.71
CA GLY A 157 -9.52 -24.64 16.54
C GLY A 157 -8.36 -23.69 16.87
N ASN A 158 -7.11 -24.15 16.72
CA ASN A 158 -5.89 -23.34 16.90
C ASN A 158 -5.24 -22.97 15.56
N SER A 159 -5.97 -23.12 14.45
CA SER A 159 -5.46 -22.81 13.11
C SER A 159 -5.36 -21.31 12.89
N ILE A 160 -4.54 -20.91 11.90
CA ILE A 160 -4.49 -19.51 11.45
C ILE A 160 -5.86 -18.97 11.06
N LEU A 161 -6.71 -19.80 10.43
CA LEU A 161 -8.07 -19.40 10.06
C LEU A 161 -8.97 -19.16 11.28
N ALA A 162 -8.79 -19.91 12.37
CA ALA A 162 -9.51 -19.66 13.61
C ALA A 162 -9.18 -18.28 14.18
N TYR A 163 -7.89 -17.94 14.25
CA TYR A 163 -7.44 -16.62 14.70
C TYR A 163 -7.89 -15.50 13.75
N THR A 164 -7.83 -15.71 12.44
CA THR A 164 -8.35 -14.74 11.45
C THR A 164 -9.85 -14.48 11.67
N ARG A 165 -10.65 -15.51 11.92
CA ARG A 165 -12.10 -15.33 12.19
C ARG A 165 -12.39 -14.62 13.51
N GLU A 166 -11.61 -14.89 14.55
CA GLU A 166 -11.73 -14.25 15.86
C GLU A 166 -11.42 -12.74 15.77
N ALA A 167 -10.37 -12.38 15.04
CA ALA A 167 -9.97 -11.00 14.89
C ALA A 167 -10.83 -10.22 13.87
N MET A 168 -11.27 -10.88 12.78
CA MET A 168 -12.12 -10.30 11.74
C MET A 168 -13.60 -10.60 12.00
N THR A 169 -14.15 -9.95 13.02
CA THR A 169 -15.58 -10.01 13.33
C THR A 169 -16.41 -9.33 12.23
N PRO A 170 -17.73 -9.61 12.14
CA PRO A 170 -18.62 -8.91 11.22
C PRO A 170 -18.58 -7.38 11.37
N ASP A 171 -18.49 -6.87 12.60
CA ASP A 171 -18.38 -5.44 12.85
C ASP A 171 -17.05 -4.87 12.39
N ALA A 172 -15.93 -5.56 12.63
CA ALA A 172 -14.61 -5.12 12.18
C ALA A 172 -14.50 -5.11 10.65
N CYS A 173 -15.16 -6.06 9.96
CA CYS A 173 -15.16 -6.13 8.50
C CYS A 173 -16.11 -5.14 7.80
N LYS A 174 -16.79 -4.25 8.54
CA LYS A 174 -17.50 -3.12 7.92
C LYS A 174 -16.54 -2.15 7.25
N ASP A 175 -15.32 -2.05 7.79
CA ASP A 175 -14.24 -1.27 7.21
C ASP A 175 -13.13 -2.20 6.73
N VAL A 176 -12.67 -1.99 5.50
CA VAL A 176 -11.59 -2.79 4.92
C VAL A 176 -10.23 -2.50 5.57
N GLU A 177 -10.11 -1.37 6.28
CA GLU A 177 -8.91 -1.00 7.03
C GLU A 177 -8.52 -2.06 8.08
N VAL A 178 -9.47 -2.89 8.55
CA VAL A 178 -9.22 -4.04 9.46
C VAL A 178 -8.07 -4.93 8.99
N ILE A 179 -7.89 -5.09 7.68
CA ILE A 179 -6.83 -5.94 7.13
C ILE A 179 -5.46 -5.29 7.30
N GLY A 180 -5.39 -3.97 7.13
CA GLY A 180 -4.20 -3.18 7.41
C GLY A 180 -3.78 -3.29 8.88
N TRP A 181 -4.75 -3.24 9.79
CA TRP A 181 -4.51 -3.45 11.23
C TRP A 181 -3.92 -4.84 11.52
N LEU A 182 -4.53 -5.90 10.98
CA LEU A 182 -4.05 -7.26 11.20
C LEU A 182 -2.65 -7.50 10.66
N TYR A 183 -2.33 -6.92 9.50
CA TYR A 183 -0.98 -6.96 8.95
C TYR A 183 0.05 -6.32 9.88
N GLN A 184 -0.29 -5.19 10.49
CA GLN A 184 0.58 -4.51 11.45
C GLN A 184 0.78 -5.31 12.73
N PHE A 185 -0.29 -5.92 13.26
CA PHE A 185 -0.17 -6.83 14.39
C PHE A 185 0.75 -8.00 14.06
N TYR A 186 0.63 -8.55 12.85
CA TYR A 186 1.49 -9.65 12.41
C TYR A 186 2.97 -9.24 12.30
N ILE A 187 3.30 -8.04 11.79
CA ILE A 187 4.70 -7.60 11.62
C ILE A 187 5.34 -7.07 12.92
N SER A 188 4.55 -6.91 13.99
CA SER A 188 5.00 -6.31 15.26
C SER A 188 6.19 -7.04 15.89
N GLU A 189 6.20 -8.38 15.91
CA GLU A 189 7.32 -9.17 16.44
C GLU A 189 8.62 -8.91 15.67
N LYS A 190 8.54 -8.83 14.34
CA LYS A 190 9.70 -8.54 13.47
C LYS A 190 10.19 -7.12 13.69
N LYS A 191 9.27 -6.16 13.81
CA LYS A 191 9.59 -4.78 14.16
C LYS A 191 10.37 -4.73 15.47
N ASP A 192 9.87 -5.34 16.53
CA ASP A 192 10.55 -5.36 17.85
C ASP A 192 11.95 -5.95 17.76
N ALA A 193 12.14 -7.06 17.02
CA ALA A 193 13.45 -7.65 16.79
C ALA A 193 14.42 -6.68 16.08
N VAL A 194 13.96 -5.93 15.09
CA VAL A 194 14.78 -4.90 14.41
C VAL A 194 15.14 -3.75 15.36
N PHE A 195 14.18 -3.29 16.18
CA PHE A 195 14.41 -2.25 17.18
C PHE A 195 15.38 -2.70 18.30
N GLU A 196 15.37 -3.97 18.69
CA GLU A 196 16.39 -4.52 19.59
C GLU A 196 17.79 -4.53 18.95
N GLY A 197 17.88 -4.83 17.65
CA GLY A 197 19.12 -4.72 16.89
C GLY A 197 19.68 -3.30 16.89
N LEU A 198 18.82 -2.28 16.70
CA LEU A 198 19.20 -0.87 16.78
C LEU A 198 19.78 -0.49 18.15
N LYS A 199 19.19 -0.98 19.26
CA LYS A 199 19.72 -0.78 20.63
C LYS A 199 21.13 -1.37 20.78
N LYS A 200 21.47 -2.37 19.98
CA LYS A 200 22.80 -3.01 19.90
C LYS A 200 23.70 -2.37 18.81
N ASN A 201 23.36 -1.18 18.30
CA ASN A 201 24.05 -0.46 17.23
C ASN A 201 24.10 -1.18 15.87
N GLN A 202 23.20 -2.14 15.62
CA GLN A 202 23.07 -2.77 14.31
C GLN A 202 22.31 -1.82 13.38
N LYS A 203 22.80 -1.65 12.15
CA LYS A 203 22.13 -0.82 11.13
C LYS A 203 21.00 -1.59 10.48
N ILE A 204 19.98 -0.86 10.03
CA ILE A 204 18.84 -1.47 9.33
C ILE A 204 19.30 -1.86 7.92
N THR A 205 19.20 -3.15 7.59
CA THR A 205 19.47 -3.66 6.25
C THR A 205 18.27 -3.40 5.34
N PRO A 206 18.43 -3.37 3.99
CA PRO A 206 17.32 -3.10 3.06
C PRO A 206 16.08 -3.97 3.31
N GLU A 207 16.28 -5.26 3.62
CA GLU A 207 15.20 -6.23 3.85
C GLU A 207 14.39 -5.96 5.14
N ASN A 208 14.96 -5.18 6.06
CA ASN A 208 14.35 -4.83 7.34
C ASN A 208 13.81 -3.40 7.38
N ILE A 209 13.98 -2.61 6.31
CA ILE A 209 13.43 -1.25 6.23
C ILE A 209 11.90 -1.26 6.42
N PRO A 210 11.10 -2.10 5.71
CA PRO A 210 9.65 -2.09 5.86
C PRO A 210 9.17 -2.32 7.30
N ALA A 211 9.77 -3.30 7.99
CA ALA A 211 9.41 -3.63 9.37
C ALA A 211 9.75 -2.49 10.35
N ALA A 212 10.86 -1.78 10.13
CA ALA A 212 11.29 -0.69 11.00
C ALA A 212 10.44 0.58 10.85
N THR A 213 9.88 0.81 9.65
CA THR A 213 9.32 2.11 9.29
C THR A 213 7.79 2.15 9.21
N GLN A 214 7.10 1.01 9.31
CA GLN A 214 5.63 0.98 9.28
C GLN A 214 5.02 1.47 10.61
N LEU A 215 4.17 2.47 10.51
CA LEU A 215 3.42 3.09 11.61
C LEU A 215 1.96 3.28 11.20
N PHE A 216 1.05 3.01 12.14
CA PHE A 216 -0.37 3.26 11.93
C PHE A 216 -0.66 4.76 12.00
N THR A 217 -1.63 5.22 11.20
CA THR A 217 -2.14 6.59 11.26
C THR A 217 -3.58 6.58 11.75
N PRO A 218 -3.86 7.08 12.97
CA PRO A 218 -5.22 7.31 13.44
C PRO A 218 -6.13 7.90 12.36
N HIS A 219 -7.34 7.34 12.23
CA HIS A 219 -8.25 7.68 11.13
C HIS A 219 -8.58 9.18 11.09
N TRP A 220 -8.70 9.86 12.24
CA TRP A 220 -8.92 11.31 12.26
C TRP A 220 -7.75 12.11 11.67
N ILE A 221 -6.51 11.64 11.78
CA ILE A 221 -5.33 12.27 11.16
C ILE A 221 -5.37 12.08 9.65
N VAL A 222 -5.74 10.87 9.20
CA VAL A 222 -5.98 10.59 7.77
C VAL A 222 -7.01 11.58 7.23
N ARG A 223 -8.17 11.69 7.89
CA ARG A 223 -9.23 12.62 7.49
C ARG A 223 -8.76 14.06 7.49
N TYR A 224 -8.11 14.53 8.55
CA TYR A 224 -7.53 15.86 8.62
C TYR A 224 -6.61 16.18 7.43
N LEU A 225 -5.68 15.27 7.10
CA LEU A 225 -4.74 15.48 5.99
C LEU A 225 -5.47 15.54 4.64
N VAL A 226 -6.43 14.65 4.39
CA VAL A 226 -7.17 14.59 3.13
C VAL A 226 -8.18 15.74 3.00
N ASP A 227 -8.95 16.04 4.04
CA ASP A 227 -9.93 17.13 4.08
C ASP A 227 -9.26 18.48 3.77
N ASN A 228 -8.11 18.73 4.40
CA ASN A 228 -7.40 20.00 4.25
C ASN A 228 -6.50 20.08 3.00
N SER A 229 -6.38 19.00 2.23
CA SER A 229 -5.64 18.99 0.96
C SER A 229 -6.58 18.76 -0.24
N LEU A 230 -7.06 17.53 -0.42
CA LEU A 230 -8.02 17.15 -1.45
C LEU A 230 -9.35 17.90 -1.29
N GLY A 231 -9.93 17.89 -0.10
CA GLY A 231 -11.18 18.59 0.18
C GLY A 231 -11.06 20.10 -0.04
N ARG A 232 -10.00 20.71 0.49
CA ARG A 232 -9.68 22.13 0.26
C ARG A 232 -9.56 22.48 -1.22
N LEU A 233 -8.81 21.68 -2.00
CA LEU A 233 -8.67 21.89 -3.44
C LEU A 233 -10.03 21.88 -4.16
N TRP A 234 -10.91 20.97 -3.77
CA TRP A 234 -12.27 20.90 -4.28
C TRP A 234 -13.08 22.15 -3.93
N LEU A 235 -13.14 22.52 -2.65
CA LEU A 235 -13.90 23.68 -2.18
C LEU A 235 -13.43 25.00 -2.81
N LEU A 236 -12.12 25.15 -3.07
CA LEU A 236 -11.61 26.31 -3.79
C LEU A 236 -12.13 26.40 -5.24
N ASN A 237 -12.32 25.25 -5.90
CA ASN A 237 -12.87 25.17 -7.26
C ASN A 237 -14.41 25.11 -7.30
N ARG A 238 -15.06 24.76 -6.18
CA ARG A 238 -16.50 24.68 -5.98
C ARG A 238 -16.91 25.33 -4.64
N PRO A 239 -16.88 26.68 -4.52
CA PRO A 239 -17.12 27.35 -3.23
C PRO A 239 -18.51 27.15 -2.61
N ASN A 240 -19.46 26.62 -3.38
CA ASN A 240 -20.83 26.31 -2.92
C ASN A 240 -21.05 24.81 -2.68
N SER A 241 -20.01 23.99 -2.74
CA SER A 241 -20.06 22.56 -2.47
C SER A 241 -20.55 22.32 -1.05
N ARG A 242 -21.37 21.28 -0.85
CA ARG A 242 -21.84 20.87 0.48
C ARG A 242 -20.92 19.86 1.13
N LEU A 243 -19.85 19.44 0.44
CA LEU A 243 -18.92 18.46 0.99
C LEU A 243 -18.22 18.96 2.26
N GLU A 244 -18.12 20.28 2.47
CA GLU A 244 -17.60 20.84 3.73
C GLU A 244 -18.34 20.28 4.95
N GLU A 245 -19.66 20.04 4.84
CA GLU A 245 -20.49 19.47 5.92
C GLU A 245 -20.09 18.04 6.32
N GLN A 246 -19.36 17.33 5.45
CA GLN A 246 -18.89 15.95 5.67
C GLN A 246 -17.43 15.88 6.12
N MET A 247 -16.69 17.00 6.07
CA MET A 247 -15.27 17.07 6.39
C MET A 247 -15.07 17.53 7.84
N GLU A 248 -15.28 16.62 8.80
CA GLU A 248 -15.25 16.87 10.25
C GLU A 248 -13.97 17.59 10.73
N TYR A 249 -12.84 17.35 10.07
CA TYR A 249 -11.53 17.91 10.46
C TYR A 249 -11.04 19.01 9.50
N TYR A 250 -11.92 19.53 8.62
CA TYR A 250 -11.58 20.63 7.73
C TYR A 250 -11.36 21.94 8.49
N ILE A 251 -10.35 22.70 8.06
CA ILE A 251 -10.03 24.02 8.58
C ILE A 251 -10.18 25.04 7.44
N PRO A 252 -11.23 25.87 7.46
CA PRO A 252 -11.45 26.86 6.41
C PRO A 252 -10.35 27.94 6.40
N PRO A 253 -10.01 28.50 5.23
CA PRO A 253 -9.08 29.63 5.12
C PRO A 253 -9.57 30.87 5.89
N GLU A 254 -8.66 31.64 6.48
CA GLU A 254 -8.98 32.94 7.12
C GLU A 254 -9.43 33.99 6.08
N LYS A 255 -8.89 33.91 4.85
CA LYS A 255 -9.19 34.82 3.75
C LYS A 255 -9.42 34.05 2.45
N PRO A 256 -10.28 34.55 1.54
CA PRO A 256 -10.42 33.96 0.22
C PRO A 256 -9.07 33.83 -0.49
N GLU A 257 -8.78 32.63 -1.01
CA GLU A 257 -7.57 32.36 -1.79
C GLU A 257 -7.88 32.48 -3.29
N SER A 258 -7.05 33.20 -4.04
CA SER A 258 -7.13 33.26 -5.51
C SER A 258 -6.17 32.28 -6.20
N ASP A 259 -5.07 31.96 -5.51
CA ASP A 259 -3.90 31.29 -6.09
C ASP A 259 -3.93 29.80 -5.72
N PHE A 260 -4.63 29.03 -6.55
CA PHE A 260 -4.84 27.61 -6.39
C PHE A 260 -4.88 26.89 -7.74
N LEU A 261 -4.64 25.58 -7.72
CA LEU A 261 -4.70 24.73 -8.90
C LEU A 261 -6.14 24.69 -9.42
N LYS A 262 -6.33 25.06 -10.69
CA LYS A 262 -7.65 25.02 -11.34
C LYS A 262 -7.91 23.63 -11.89
N ILE A 263 -9.08 23.08 -11.59
CA ILE A 263 -9.55 21.79 -12.07
C ILE A 263 -10.90 21.97 -12.76
N THR A 264 -11.14 21.23 -13.83
CA THR A 264 -12.40 21.26 -14.57
C THR A 264 -13.43 20.34 -13.92
N GLY A 265 -12.98 19.17 -13.45
CA GLY A 265 -13.81 18.19 -12.75
C GLY A 265 -12.96 17.24 -11.91
N PRO A 266 -13.60 16.26 -11.25
CA PRO A 266 -12.92 15.33 -10.35
C PRO A 266 -11.84 14.49 -11.06
N GLU A 267 -12.00 14.15 -12.34
CA GLU A 267 -11.02 13.36 -13.12
C GLU A 267 -9.63 14.03 -13.26
N ASP A 268 -9.55 15.36 -13.09
CA ASP A 268 -8.28 16.11 -13.15
C ASP A 268 -7.43 15.94 -11.86
N ILE A 269 -8.03 15.41 -10.79
CA ILE A 269 -7.39 15.36 -9.47
C ILE A 269 -6.64 14.05 -9.26
N LYS A 270 -5.32 14.07 -9.45
CA LYS A 270 -4.46 12.94 -9.09
C LYS A 270 -4.00 13.05 -7.63
N VAL A 271 -4.33 12.06 -6.82
CA VAL A 271 -3.94 11.92 -5.41
C VAL A 271 -2.94 10.79 -5.27
N CYS A 272 -1.79 11.05 -4.65
CA CYS A 272 -0.74 10.05 -4.44
C CYS A 272 -0.43 9.88 -2.96
N ASP A 273 -0.29 8.63 -2.53
CA ASP A 273 0.45 8.29 -1.32
C ASP A 273 1.78 7.60 -1.70
N PRO A 274 2.93 8.28 -1.56
CA PRO A 274 4.23 7.78 -1.97
C PRO A 274 4.82 6.74 -0.99
N ALA A 275 4.14 6.43 0.11
CA ALA A 275 4.51 5.38 1.06
C ALA A 275 3.23 4.75 1.61
N CYS A 276 2.42 4.19 0.71
CA CYS A 276 1.00 3.97 0.98
C CYS A 276 0.69 2.90 2.01
N GLY A 277 1.65 2.03 2.35
CA GLY A 277 1.42 0.89 3.23
C GLY A 277 0.22 0.09 2.74
N SER A 278 -0.72 -0.19 3.65
CA SER A 278 -1.98 -0.88 3.33
C SER A 278 -3.10 0.03 2.79
N GLY A 279 -2.79 1.28 2.44
CA GLY A 279 -3.69 2.17 1.70
C GLY A 279 -4.64 3.05 2.53
N HIS A 280 -4.41 3.24 3.83
CA HIS A 280 -5.32 4.01 4.71
C HIS A 280 -5.60 5.45 4.22
N MET A 281 -4.60 6.15 3.67
CA MET A 281 -4.85 7.48 3.12
C MET A 281 -5.73 7.42 1.87
N LEU A 282 -5.53 6.39 1.04
CA LEU A 282 -6.23 6.20 -0.22
C LEU A 282 -7.68 5.73 -0.02
N THR A 283 -7.96 4.95 1.03
CA THR A 283 -9.32 4.49 1.36
C THR A 283 -10.25 5.64 1.73
N TYR A 284 -9.80 6.62 2.51
CA TYR A 284 -10.60 7.80 2.79
C TYR A 284 -10.65 8.77 1.60
N ALA A 285 -9.54 8.96 0.87
CA ALA A 285 -9.54 9.74 -0.36
C ALA A 285 -10.53 9.18 -1.39
N PHE A 286 -10.69 7.86 -1.48
CA PHE A 286 -11.72 7.20 -2.30
C PHE A 286 -13.12 7.67 -1.93
N ASP A 287 -13.47 7.66 -0.64
CA ASP A 287 -14.82 8.05 -0.19
C ASP A 287 -15.10 9.54 -0.47
N LEU A 288 -14.12 10.40 -0.25
CA LEU A 288 -14.27 11.84 -0.52
C LEU A 288 -14.38 12.11 -2.03
N LEU A 289 -13.56 11.47 -2.87
CA LEU A 289 -13.68 11.55 -4.32
C LEU A 289 -15.04 11.04 -4.80
N TYR A 290 -15.53 9.93 -4.25
CA TYR A 290 -16.84 9.40 -4.58
C TYR A 290 -17.94 10.44 -4.34
N ALA A 291 -17.90 11.13 -3.20
CA ALA A 291 -18.82 12.23 -2.90
C ALA A 291 -18.68 13.42 -3.88
N MET A 292 -17.46 13.75 -4.34
CA MET A 292 -17.24 14.77 -5.38
C MET A 292 -17.87 14.39 -6.72
N TYR A 293 -17.68 13.13 -7.17
CA TYR A 293 -18.30 12.65 -8.40
C TYR A 293 -19.83 12.63 -8.31
N GLU A 294 -20.40 12.22 -7.16
CA GLU A 294 -21.85 12.27 -6.94
C GLU A 294 -22.38 13.71 -6.95
N GLU A 295 -21.66 14.66 -6.34
CA GLU A 295 -22.04 16.09 -6.34
C GLU A 295 -22.05 16.69 -7.76
N GLU A 296 -21.12 16.27 -8.62
CA GLU A 296 -21.08 16.67 -10.04
C GLU A 296 -22.10 15.90 -10.92
N GLY A 297 -22.88 14.98 -10.35
CA GLY A 297 -23.96 14.28 -11.04
C GLY A 297 -23.52 13.09 -11.90
N TYR A 298 -22.37 12.49 -11.62
CA TYR A 298 -21.94 11.25 -12.28
C TYR A 298 -22.82 10.06 -11.88
N ASP A 299 -22.97 9.08 -12.77
CA ASP A 299 -23.67 7.83 -12.45
C ASP A 299 -22.90 7.03 -11.38
N PRO A 300 -23.49 6.76 -10.20
CA PRO A 300 -22.88 5.95 -9.15
C PRO A 300 -22.26 4.62 -9.60
N ALA A 301 -22.78 4.02 -10.68
CA ALA A 301 -22.24 2.78 -11.24
C ALA A 301 -20.87 2.95 -11.93
N ASP A 302 -20.53 4.15 -12.40
CA ASP A 302 -19.28 4.43 -13.11
C ASP A 302 -18.21 5.07 -12.21
N ILE A 303 -18.63 5.68 -11.10
CA ILE A 303 -17.72 6.41 -10.19
C ILE A 303 -16.53 5.57 -9.71
N PRO A 304 -16.70 4.32 -9.23
CA PRO A 304 -15.56 3.55 -8.70
C PRO A 304 -14.48 3.27 -9.74
N GLU A 305 -14.88 2.99 -10.98
CA GLU A 305 -13.96 2.78 -12.10
C GLU A 305 -13.19 4.06 -12.41
N LYS A 306 -13.87 5.21 -12.42
CA LYS A 306 -13.23 6.51 -12.65
C LYS A 306 -12.21 6.85 -11.57
N ILE A 307 -12.55 6.64 -10.30
CA ILE A 307 -11.65 6.91 -9.16
C ILE A 307 -10.38 6.06 -9.26
N LEU A 308 -10.50 4.76 -9.47
CA LEU A 308 -9.35 3.87 -9.54
C LEU A 308 -8.51 4.08 -10.80
N THR A 309 -9.11 4.58 -11.89
CA THR A 309 -8.40 4.84 -13.15
C THR A 309 -7.68 6.19 -13.17
N HIS A 310 -8.34 7.24 -12.70
CA HIS A 310 -7.88 8.62 -12.91
C HIS A 310 -7.30 9.27 -11.66
N ASN A 311 -7.76 8.88 -10.47
CA ASN A 311 -7.53 9.69 -9.27
C ASN A 311 -6.50 9.12 -8.31
N LEU A 312 -6.64 7.86 -7.90
CA LEU A 312 -5.86 7.33 -6.78
C LEU A 312 -4.61 6.60 -7.24
N PHE A 313 -3.48 6.96 -6.65
CA PHE A 313 -2.16 6.37 -6.89
C PHE A 313 -1.48 6.06 -5.56
N GLY A 314 -0.88 4.88 -5.45
CA GLY A 314 -0.07 4.48 -4.29
C GLY A 314 1.30 4.02 -4.74
N ILE A 315 2.32 4.28 -3.93
CA ILE A 315 3.68 3.77 -4.12
C ILE A 315 4.11 3.09 -2.83
N GLU A 316 4.61 1.87 -2.94
CA GLU A 316 5.02 1.06 -1.79
C GLU A 316 6.29 0.27 -2.10
N LEU A 317 7.13 0.06 -1.10
CA LEU A 317 8.33 -0.76 -1.23
C LEU A 317 8.06 -2.22 -0.82
N ASP A 318 7.18 -2.44 0.14
CA ASP A 318 6.77 -3.78 0.59
C ASP A 318 5.63 -4.31 -0.27
N GLU A 319 5.95 -5.28 -1.13
CA GLU A 319 5.01 -6.04 -1.97
C GLU A 319 3.72 -6.38 -1.23
N ARG A 320 3.83 -6.96 -0.02
CA ARG A 320 2.69 -7.43 0.78
C ARG A 320 1.78 -6.30 1.23
N ALA A 321 2.34 -5.14 1.56
CA ALA A 321 1.54 -3.97 1.94
C ALA A 321 0.83 -3.39 0.70
N GLY A 322 1.53 -3.35 -0.43
CA GLY A 322 0.95 -2.95 -1.72
C GLY A 322 -0.23 -3.82 -2.16
N GLU A 323 -0.14 -5.15 -1.98
CA GLU A 323 -1.26 -6.07 -2.22
C GLU A 323 -2.50 -5.69 -1.40
N LEU A 324 -2.30 -5.36 -0.12
CA LEU A 324 -3.39 -4.98 0.79
C LEU A 324 -3.99 -3.61 0.44
N ALA A 325 -3.17 -2.65 -0.01
CA ALA A 325 -3.67 -1.37 -0.50
C ALA A 325 -4.54 -1.55 -1.76
N ALA A 326 -4.08 -2.37 -2.71
CA ALA A 326 -4.85 -2.69 -3.91
C ALA A 326 -6.15 -3.42 -3.55
N PHE A 327 -6.10 -4.37 -2.61
CA PHE A 327 -7.28 -5.06 -2.11
C PHE A 327 -8.28 -4.08 -1.46
N ALA A 328 -7.80 -3.20 -0.58
CA ALA A 328 -8.62 -2.23 0.13
C ALA A 328 -9.39 -1.31 -0.83
N LEU A 329 -8.70 -0.76 -1.84
CA LEU A 329 -9.33 0.06 -2.87
C LEU A 329 -10.33 -0.72 -3.72
N THR A 330 -10.01 -1.97 -4.07
CA THR A 330 -10.93 -2.85 -4.80
C THR A 330 -12.20 -3.13 -3.97
N MET A 331 -12.08 -3.32 -2.66
CA MET A 331 -13.23 -3.53 -1.77
C MET A 331 -14.07 -2.26 -1.59
N LYS A 332 -13.45 -1.08 -1.47
CA LYS A 332 -14.17 0.21 -1.49
C LYS A 332 -15.00 0.35 -2.77
N ALA A 333 -14.40 0.04 -3.92
CA ALA A 333 -15.09 0.06 -5.21
C ALA A 333 -16.24 -0.97 -5.28
N ARG A 334 -15.99 -2.21 -4.83
CA ARG A 334 -17.00 -3.28 -4.79
C ARG A 334 -18.16 -2.99 -3.84
N ALA A 335 -17.92 -2.26 -2.75
CA ALA A 335 -18.96 -1.85 -1.81
C ALA A 335 -19.94 -0.84 -2.45
N ARG A 336 -19.44 0.03 -3.33
CA ARG A 336 -20.27 1.00 -4.08
C ARG A 336 -20.91 0.40 -5.33
N GLN A 337 -20.23 -0.51 -6.02
CA GLN A 337 -20.74 -1.16 -7.23
C GLN A 337 -20.72 -2.68 -7.14
N ARG A 338 -21.91 -3.30 -7.10
CA ARG A 338 -22.06 -4.75 -6.87
C ARG A 338 -21.36 -5.67 -7.88
N ARG A 339 -21.22 -5.23 -9.14
CA ARG A 339 -20.62 -6.02 -10.22
C ARG A 339 -19.20 -5.55 -10.58
N PHE A 340 -18.55 -4.79 -9.69
CA PHE A 340 -17.25 -4.16 -9.96
C PHE A 340 -16.20 -5.13 -10.51
N PHE A 341 -16.11 -6.34 -9.96
CA PHE A 341 -15.11 -7.34 -10.40
C PHE A 341 -15.18 -7.67 -11.91
N ASN A 342 -16.35 -7.55 -12.53
CA ASN A 342 -16.52 -7.85 -13.96
C ASN A 342 -15.90 -6.79 -14.88
N LYS A 343 -15.52 -5.62 -14.34
CA LYS A 343 -14.90 -4.53 -15.10
C LYS A 343 -13.41 -4.77 -15.38
N GLY A 344 -12.73 -5.60 -14.58
CA GLY A 344 -11.29 -5.84 -14.73
C GLY A 344 -10.40 -4.63 -14.43
N VAL A 345 -10.92 -3.63 -13.71
CA VAL A 345 -10.19 -2.41 -13.34
C VAL A 345 -9.24 -2.71 -12.19
N LYS A 346 -7.98 -2.30 -12.34
CA LYS A 346 -6.95 -2.48 -11.31
C LYS A 346 -6.61 -1.14 -10.64
N PRO A 347 -6.48 -1.10 -9.31
CA PRO A 347 -5.98 0.09 -8.62
C PRO A 347 -4.54 0.43 -9.06
N ASN A 348 -4.21 1.72 -9.16
CA ASN A 348 -2.85 2.17 -9.48
C ASN A 348 -1.91 2.13 -8.25
N ILE A 349 -1.64 0.92 -7.74
CA ILE A 349 -0.64 0.71 -6.70
C ILE A 349 0.67 0.24 -7.34
N CYS A 350 1.71 1.05 -7.25
CA CYS A 350 3.03 0.78 -7.77
C CYS A 350 3.93 0.23 -6.66
N VAL A 351 4.13 -1.10 -6.65
CA VAL A 351 5.17 -1.71 -5.82
C VAL A 351 6.53 -1.50 -6.48
N LEU A 352 7.48 -0.95 -5.76
CA LEU A 352 8.81 -0.68 -6.26
C LEU A 352 9.67 -1.95 -6.22
N GLU A 353 10.18 -2.36 -7.39
CA GLU A 353 10.96 -3.58 -7.57
C GLU A 353 12.41 -3.26 -7.96
N LYS A 354 13.35 -3.99 -7.35
CA LYS A 354 14.77 -3.86 -7.69
C LYS A 354 15.04 -4.42 -9.09
N VAL A 355 15.48 -3.55 -9.99
CA VAL A 355 15.84 -3.91 -11.36
C VAL A 355 17.28 -3.49 -11.62
N SER A 356 18.13 -4.45 -11.99
CA SER A 356 19.52 -4.21 -12.37
C SER A 356 19.77 -4.68 -13.80
N PHE A 357 20.70 -4.05 -14.51
CA PHE A 357 21.07 -4.42 -15.86
C PHE A 357 22.57 -4.71 -15.93
N SER A 358 22.96 -5.80 -16.60
CA SER A 358 24.35 -5.95 -17.05
C SER A 358 24.68 -4.92 -18.13
N ARG A 359 25.96 -4.63 -18.35
CA ARG A 359 26.35 -3.67 -19.40
C ARG A 359 26.02 -4.25 -20.77
N GLU A 360 26.33 -5.52 -20.94
CA GLU A 360 26.16 -6.27 -22.17
C GLU A 360 24.67 -6.36 -22.57
N GLU A 361 23.77 -6.74 -21.64
CA GLU A 361 22.35 -6.85 -21.96
C GLU A 361 21.74 -5.50 -22.37
N LEU A 362 22.14 -4.42 -21.70
CA LEU A 362 21.60 -3.10 -21.97
C LEU A 362 22.16 -2.57 -23.30
N ASP A 363 23.43 -2.79 -23.59
CA ASP A 363 24.06 -2.39 -24.85
C ASP A 363 23.45 -3.09 -26.07
N GLU A 364 23.16 -4.38 -25.96
CA GLU A 364 22.46 -5.14 -27.01
C GLU A 364 21.04 -4.62 -27.21
N TYR A 365 20.30 -4.42 -26.12
CA TYR A 365 18.94 -3.90 -26.17
C TYR A 365 18.88 -2.49 -26.79
N MET A 366 19.74 -1.58 -26.36
CA MET A 366 19.87 -0.23 -26.94
C MET A 366 20.20 -0.29 -28.44
N GLY A 367 21.04 -1.23 -28.85
CA GLY A 367 21.37 -1.46 -30.27
C GLY A 367 20.15 -1.86 -31.11
N PHE A 368 19.22 -2.63 -30.52
CA PHE A 368 18.00 -3.10 -31.19
C PHE A 368 16.89 -2.04 -31.25
N VAL A 369 16.53 -1.43 -30.12
CA VAL A 369 15.38 -0.51 -30.07
C VAL A 369 15.70 0.91 -30.53
N GLY A 370 16.99 1.26 -30.57
CA GLY A 370 17.52 2.57 -30.97
C GLY A 370 18.24 3.28 -29.82
N ARG A 371 19.54 3.53 -30.00
CA ARG A 371 20.40 4.14 -28.97
C ARG A 371 19.99 5.57 -28.60
N ASP A 372 19.34 6.29 -29.52
CA ASP A 372 18.91 7.67 -29.31
C ASP A 372 17.80 7.80 -28.25
N LEU A 373 17.01 6.73 -28.02
CA LEU A 373 16.01 6.70 -26.95
C LEU A 373 16.67 6.70 -25.56
N PHE A 374 17.91 6.22 -25.46
CA PHE A 374 18.65 6.09 -24.21
C PHE A 374 19.49 7.33 -23.97
N THR A 375 18.81 8.43 -23.66
CA THR A 375 19.44 9.64 -23.19
C THR A 375 20.22 9.38 -21.89
N TYR A 376 21.11 10.31 -21.52
CA TYR A 376 21.81 10.23 -20.24
C TYR A 376 20.83 10.09 -19.06
N GLY A 377 19.75 10.87 -19.06
CA GLY A 377 18.72 10.81 -18.02
C GLY A 377 17.98 9.48 -17.96
N LEU A 378 17.68 8.84 -19.09
CA LEU A 378 17.08 7.50 -19.10
C LEU A 378 18.06 6.47 -18.50
N ARG A 379 19.32 6.47 -18.94
CA ARG A 379 20.33 5.54 -18.41
C ARG A 379 20.56 5.71 -16.91
N GLU A 380 20.63 6.95 -16.44
CA GLU A 380 20.75 7.25 -15.01
C GLU A 380 19.52 6.76 -14.24
N THR A 381 18.31 6.98 -14.78
CA THR A 381 17.07 6.45 -14.19
C THR A 381 17.12 4.92 -14.09
N LEU A 382 17.48 4.21 -15.16
CA LEU A 382 17.61 2.75 -15.14
C LEU A 382 18.58 2.27 -14.06
N GLN A 383 19.68 2.99 -13.84
CA GLN A 383 20.65 2.66 -12.80
C GLN A 383 20.12 2.93 -11.38
N GLN A 384 19.32 3.97 -11.17
CA GLN A 384 18.75 4.28 -9.84
C GLN A 384 17.93 3.11 -9.28
N PHE A 385 17.23 2.36 -10.13
CA PHE A 385 16.36 1.25 -9.72
C PHE A 385 17.11 -0.03 -9.31
N SER A 386 18.43 -0.10 -9.46
CA SER A 386 19.22 -1.17 -8.84
C SER A 386 19.32 -1.03 -7.31
N GLU A 387 19.01 0.16 -6.80
CA GLU A 387 19.13 0.57 -5.39
C GLU A 387 17.78 0.96 -4.78
N VAL A 388 16.67 0.61 -5.42
CA VAL A 388 15.32 0.98 -4.96
C VAL A 388 14.98 0.39 -3.59
N ASP A 389 15.56 -0.75 -3.25
CA ASP A 389 15.50 -1.37 -1.92
C ASP A 389 16.11 -0.51 -0.81
N ASN A 390 16.97 0.46 -1.17
CA ASN A 390 17.53 1.43 -0.24
C ASN A 390 16.79 2.77 -0.26
N PHE A 391 16.40 3.25 -1.44
CA PHE A 391 15.92 4.62 -1.64
C PHE A 391 14.39 4.74 -1.71
N GLY A 392 13.70 3.67 -2.14
CA GLY A 392 12.26 3.64 -2.34
C GLY A 392 11.76 4.85 -3.15
N SER A 393 10.67 5.46 -2.68
CA SER A 393 10.01 6.58 -3.34
C SER A 393 10.79 7.90 -3.31
N LEU A 394 11.93 7.96 -2.63
CA LEU A 394 12.82 9.13 -2.67
C LEU A 394 13.62 9.20 -3.99
N ILE A 395 13.60 8.15 -4.82
CA ILE A 395 14.17 8.22 -6.18
C ILE A 395 13.50 9.37 -6.94
N VAL A 396 14.34 10.21 -7.56
CA VAL A 396 13.95 11.28 -8.48
C VAL A 396 14.40 10.86 -9.88
N PRO A 397 13.48 10.34 -10.72
CA PRO A 397 13.80 9.95 -12.09
C PRO A 397 14.40 11.12 -12.88
N LYS A 398 15.40 10.80 -13.70
CA LYS A 398 16.11 11.77 -14.57
C LYS A 398 15.66 11.68 -16.02
N VAL A 399 14.88 10.67 -16.38
CA VAL A 399 14.28 10.51 -17.69
C VAL A 399 13.32 11.69 -17.94
N ALA A 400 13.52 12.35 -19.08
CA ALA A 400 12.55 13.34 -19.55
C ALA A 400 11.41 12.61 -20.26
N ASN A 401 10.18 13.03 -19.98
CA ASN A 401 8.98 12.60 -20.71
C ASN A 401 8.81 11.06 -20.77
N VAL A 402 8.74 10.45 -19.57
CA VAL A 402 8.63 8.99 -19.38
C VAL A 402 7.51 8.34 -20.19
N THR A 403 6.36 9.02 -20.33
CA THR A 403 5.19 8.52 -21.07
C THR A 403 5.51 8.30 -22.55
N ASP A 404 6.18 9.25 -23.21
CA ASP A 404 6.53 9.14 -24.63
C ASP A 404 7.58 8.05 -24.88
N VAL A 405 8.56 7.94 -23.98
CA VAL A 405 9.58 6.88 -24.04
C VAL A 405 8.93 5.51 -23.90
N MET A 406 8.04 5.36 -22.91
CA MET A 406 7.33 4.11 -22.66
C MET A 406 6.46 3.71 -23.85
N ALA A 407 5.64 4.62 -24.38
CA ALA A 407 4.79 4.36 -25.55
C ALA A 407 5.62 3.97 -26.79
N THR A 408 6.78 4.62 -27.00
CA THR A 408 7.69 4.29 -28.09
C THR A 408 8.24 2.87 -27.95
N LEU A 409 8.63 2.47 -26.74
CA LEU A 409 9.14 1.12 -26.48
C LEU A 409 8.03 0.07 -26.60
N GLU A 410 6.84 0.30 -26.04
CA GLU A 410 5.71 -0.63 -26.15
C GLU A 410 5.31 -0.95 -27.60
N SER A 411 5.56 -0.03 -28.53
CA SER A 411 5.33 -0.25 -29.97
C SER A 411 6.33 -1.21 -30.64
N LYS A 412 7.41 -1.60 -29.95
CA LYS A 412 8.48 -2.45 -30.50
C LYS A 412 8.14 -3.93 -30.35
N ASP A 413 8.20 -4.66 -31.45
CA ASP A 413 8.00 -6.11 -31.45
C ASP A 413 9.25 -6.85 -30.92
N MET A 414 9.09 -7.60 -29.84
CA MET A 414 10.13 -8.43 -29.20
C MET A 414 9.95 -9.93 -29.46
N SER A 415 8.93 -10.34 -30.21
CA SER A 415 8.53 -11.74 -30.38
C SER A 415 9.64 -12.66 -30.92
N SER A 416 10.57 -12.09 -31.69
CA SER A 416 11.66 -12.82 -32.32
C SER A 416 12.91 -13.02 -31.45
N ASN A 417 13.00 -12.42 -30.25
CA ASN A 417 14.20 -12.53 -29.41
C ASN A 417 13.86 -12.59 -27.90
N LEU A 418 13.97 -13.80 -27.32
CA LEU A 418 13.63 -14.07 -25.93
C LEU A 418 14.49 -13.26 -24.93
N PHE A 419 15.79 -13.09 -25.19
CA PHE A 419 16.68 -12.33 -24.31
C PHE A 419 16.36 -10.84 -24.34
N LEU A 420 16.09 -10.28 -25.52
CA LEU A 420 15.67 -8.88 -25.65
C LEU A 420 14.28 -8.67 -25.04
N ALA A 421 13.37 -9.65 -25.11
CA ALA A 421 12.05 -9.57 -24.48
C ALA A 421 12.14 -9.46 -22.94
N GLU A 422 13.05 -10.20 -22.31
CA GLU A 422 13.33 -10.09 -20.87
C GLU A 422 13.87 -8.69 -20.50
N THR A 423 14.88 -8.20 -21.23
CA THR A 423 15.43 -6.84 -21.01
C THR A 423 14.39 -5.76 -21.29
N HIS A 424 13.58 -5.93 -22.33
CA HIS A 424 12.47 -5.04 -22.68
C HIS A 424 11.47 -4.93 -21.53
N LYS A 425 11.03 -6.07 -20.98
CA LYS A 425 10.14 -6.11 -19.81
C LYS A 425 10.75 -5.40 -18.62
N LYS A 426 12.04 -5.61 -18.33
CA LYS A 426 12.75 -4.91 -17.25
C LYS A 426 12.77 -3.39 -17.45
N VAL A 427 13.06 -2.91 -18.67
CA VAL A 427 13.05 -1.48 -18.99
C VAL A 427 11.64 -0.89 -18.84
N LEU A 428 10.60 -1.56 -19.33
CA LEU A 428 9.22 -1.11 -19.15
C LEU A 428 8.80 -1.09 -17.67
N THR A 429 9.22 -2.08 -16.87
CA THR A 429 8.99 -2.07 -15.41
C THR A 429 9.62 -0.84 -14.76
N VAL A 430 10.87 -0.50 -15.11
CA VAL A 430 11.51 0.72 -14.59
C VAL A 430 10.77 1.98 -15.04
N LEU A 431 10.34 2.08 -16.30
CA LEU A 431 9.62 3.25 -16.80
C LEU A 431 8.28 3.44 -16.09
N ARG A 432 7.54 2.36 -15.79
CA ARG A 432 6.30 2.43 -15.00
C ARG A 432 6.54 2.96 -13.60
N MET A 433 7.57 2.48 -12.91
CA MET A 433 7.94 2.99 -11.58
C MET A 433 8.43 4.44 -11.65
N ALA A 434 9.19 4.81 -12.69
CA ALA A 434 9.63 6.18 -12.92
C ALA A 434 8.46 7.13 -13.20
N ASP A 435 7.43 6.69 -13.93
CA ASP A 435 6.21 7.44 -14.16
C ASP A 435 5.41 7.65 -12.87
N ALA A 436 5.31 6.60 -12.04
CA ALA A 436 4.72 6.74 -10.70
C ALA A 436 5.47 7.75 -9.83
N LEU A 437 6.79 7.85 -9.96
CA LEU A 437 7.63 8.81 -9.23
C LEU A 437 7.77 10.17 -9.93
N SER A 438 7.07 10.41 -11.04
CA SER A 438 7.16 11.67 -11.77
C SER A 438 6.18 12.74 -11.23
N PRO A 439 6.49 14.04 -11.33
CA PRO A 439 5.65 15.11 -10.80
C PRO A 439 4.33 15.23 -11.57
N ARG A 440 3.20 14.83 -10.95
CA ARG A 440 1.88 14.85 -11.60
C ARG A 440 0.69 14.87 -10.64
N TYR A 441 0.92 14.92 -9.34
CA TYR A 441 -0.11 14.72 -8.34
C TYR A 441 -0.59 16.05 -7.79
N ALA A 442 -1.87 16.36 -8.00
CA ALA A 442 -2.50 17.55 -7.43
C ALA A 442 -2.42 17.53 -5.89
N VAL A 443 -2.49 16.34 -5.30
CA VAL A 443 -2.36 16.12 -3.87
C VAL A 443 -1.41 14.95 -3.61
N VAL A 444 -0.46 15.15 -2.71
CA VAL A 444 0.36 14.10 -2.09
C VAL A 444 -0.04 14.02 -0.62
N VAL A 445 -0.43 12.84 -0.15
CA VAL A 445 -0.78 12.59 1.25
C VAL A 445 -0.01 11.40 1.78
N ALA A 446 0.63 11.50 2.95
CA ALA A 446 1.48 10.41 3.45
C ALA A 446 1.65 10.36 4.96
N ASN A 447 1.91 9.15 5.47
CA ASN A 447 2.65 8.91 6.71
C ASN A 447 4.01 8.29 6.33
N PRO A 448 5.03 9.12 6.00
CA PRO A 448 6.30 8.62 5.49
C PRO A 448 7.08 7.80 6.53
N PRO A 449 8.07 7.00 6.09
CA PRO A 449 8.92 6.22 6.97
C PRO A 449 9.76 7.09 7.92
N TYR A 450 9.89 6.67 9.18
CA TYR A 450 10.67 7.37 10.23
C TYR A 450 11.97 6.62 10.50
N MET A 451 13.11 7.20 10.13
CA MET A 451 14.43 6.60 10.36
C MET A 451 15.52 7.66 10.36
N GLY A 452 15.97 8.04 11.55
CA GLY A 452 17.08 8.97 11.71
C GLY A 452 18.39 8.41 11.18
N GLY A 453 19.36 9.28 10.86
CA GLY A 453 20.63 8.91 10.24
C GLY A 453 21.47 7.83 10.97
N LYS A 454 21.20 7.56 12.25
CA LYS A 454 21.82 6.43 12.98
C LYS A 454 21.26 5.07 12.56
N GLY A 455 20.03 4.99 12.06
CA GLY A 455 19.43 3.75 11.54
C GLY A 455 19.84 3.43 10.10
N MET A 456 20.16 4.47 9.32
CA MET A 456 20.54 4.34 7.90
C MET A 456 21.83 3.53 7.72
N ASN A 457 21.82 2.62 6.74
CA ASN A 457 23.02 1.93 6.29
C ASN A 457 23.98 2.91 5.56
N PRO A 458 25.26 2.55 5.36
CA PRO A 458 26.24 3.44 4.74
C PRO A 458 25.86 3.93 3.33
N ARG A 459 25.21 3.08 2.53
CA ARG A 459 24.82 3.42 1.15
C ARG A 459 23.72 4.47 1.14
N LEU A 460 22.65 4.25 1.91
CA LEU A 460 21.56 5.20 2.11
C LEU A 460 22.07 6.52 2.72
N SER A 461 22.94 6.46 3.72
CA SER A 461 23.47 7.66 4.38
C SER A 461 24.29 8.55 3.44
N THR A 462 25.12 7.96 2.57
CA THR A 462 25.89 8.70 1.57
C THR A 462 24.96 9.33 0.54
N TRP A 463 24.02 8.54 0.00
CA TRP A 463 23.07 9.03 -0.99
C TRP A 463 22.18 10.17 -0.46
N ALA A 464 21.71 10.07 0.80
CA ALA A 464 20.93 11.11 1.45
C ALA A 464 21.71 12.43 1.58
N LYS A 465 23.01 12.36 1.88
CA LYS A 465 23.88 13.56 1.96
C LYS A 465 24.05 14.26 0.61
N GLU A 466 24.09 13.49 -0.47
CA GLU A 466 24.28 13.98 -1.84
C GLU A 466 22.98 14.55 -2.43
N ASN A 467 21.85 13.90 -2.18
CA ASN A 467 20.58 14.20 -2.87
C ASN A 467 19.61 15.03 -2.02
N PHE A 468 19.72 14.97 -0.69
CA PHE A 468 18.81 15.66 0.25
C PHE A 468 19.59 16.40 1.35
N PRO A 469 20.53 17.31 1.01
CA PRO A 469 21.46 17.89 1.97
C PRO A 469 20.79 18.63 3.13
N SER A 470 19.57 19.15 2.92
CA SER A 470 18.76 19.92 3.88
C SER A 470 17.91 19.05 4.82
N SER A 471 17.65 17.79 4.48
CA SER A 471 16.79 16.88 5.25
C SER A 471 17.38 15.49 5.54
N LYS A 472 18.60 15.21 5.07
CA LYS A 472 19.38 13.96 5.24
C LYS A 472 19.43 13.36 6.65
N SER A 473 19.05 14.11 7.67
CA SER A 473 19.04 13.67 9.05
C SER A 473 17.97 12.61 9.35
N ASP A 474 16.89 12.53 8.56
CA ASP A 474 15.83 11.50 8.70
C ASP A 474 15.08 11.25 7.38
N LEU A 475 14.56 10.03 7.20
CA LEU A 475 13.72 9.69 6.04
C LEU A 475 12.47 10.56 5.95
N PHE A 476 11.74 10.81 7.05
CA PHE A 476 10.50 11.58 6.99
C PHE A 476 10.75 12.98 6.44
N ALA A 477 11.90 13.57 6.77
CA ALA A 477 12.26 14.92 6.36
C ALA A 477 12.59 14.96 4.86
N MET A 478 13.24 13.91 4.33
CA MET A 478 13.44 13.75 2.89
C MET A 478 12.12 13.58 2.15
N PHE A 479 11.15 12.90 2.76
CA PHE A 479 9.79 12.78 2.21
C PHE A 479 9.04 14.11 2.20
N ILE A 480 9.25 15.02 3.17
CA ILE A 480 8.71 16.39 3.12
C ILE A 480 9.18 17.09 1.84
N GLU A 481 10.50 17.09 1.56
CA GLU A 481 11.04 17.66 0.31
C GLU A 481 10.45 16.97 -0.92
N ARG A 482 10.41 15.63 -0.90
CA ARG A 482 9.91 14.83 -2.02
C ARG A 482 8.44 15.07 -2.33
N GLY A 483 7.62 15.32 -1.32
CA GLY A 483 6.19 15.63 -1.48
C GLY A 483 5.96 16.86 -2.35
N PHE A 484 6.79 17.90 -2.21
CA PHE A 484 6.72 19.08 -3.07
C PHE A 484 7.19 18.77 -4.49
N ASP A 485 8.23 17.96 -4.62
CA ASP A 485 8.79 17.61 -5.93
C ASP A 485 7.82 16.77 -6.76
N LEU A 486 6.89 16.06 -6.11
CA LEU A 486 5.83 15.26 -6.75
C LEU A 486 4.58 16.08 -7.17
N THR A 487 4.45 17.31 -6.66
CA THR A 487 3.28 18.16 -6.92
C THR A 487 3.58 19.23 -7.98
N PRO A 488 2.59 19.59 -8.84
CA PRO A 488 2.69 20.77 -9.68
C PRO A 488 2.58 22.04 -8.82
N LYS A 489 2.84 23.21 -9.43
CA LYS A 489 2.57 24.49 -8.76
C LYS A 489 1.10 24.54 -8.31
N PHE A 490 0.88 25.01 -7.08
CA PHE A 490 -0.41 25.05 -6.38
C PHE A 490 -1.02 23.69 -6.01
N GLY A 491 -0.27 22.59 -6.16
CA GLY A 491 -0.63 21.31 -5.55
C GLY A 491 -0.33 21.27 -4.04
N TYR A 492 -0.86 20.26 -3.37
CA TYR A 492 -0.76 20.10 -1.91
C TYR A 492 0.10 18.89 -1.53
N SER A 493 0.92 19.06 -0.50
CA SER A 493 1.64 17.99 0.19
C SER A 493 1.21 17.97 1.66
N ALA A 494 0.51 16.91 2.06
CA ALA A 494 -0.08 16.74 3.39
C ALA A 494 0.53 15.53 4.08
N MET A 495 1.33 15.72 5.14
CA MET A 495 2.03 14.61 5.79
C MET A 495 1.94 14.68 7.30
N VAL A 496 1.82 13.51 7.93
CA VAL A 496 2.11 13.35 9.36
C VAL A 496 3.56 12.93 9.53
N THR A 497 4.33 13.68 10.31
CA THR A 497 5.79 13.49 10.46
C THR A 497 6.24 13.69 11.91
N MET A 498 7.48 13.32 12.25
CA MET A 498 8.03 13.66 13.56
C MET A 498 8.19 15.18 13.71
N GLN A 499 7.83 15.75 14.86
CA GLN A 499 7.86 17.21 15.10
C GLN A 499 9.28 17.83 15.07
N SER A 500 10.34 17.02 15.02
CA SER A 500 11.72 17.46 15.22
C SER A 500 12.20 18.45 14.14
N TRP A 501 11.65 18.40 12.93
CA TRP A 501 11.96 19.34 11.85
C TRP A 501 11.60 20.79 12.17
N MET A 502 10.65 21.01 13.07
CA MET A 502 10.22 22.34 13.49
C MET A 502 11.25 23.05 14.37
N PHE A 503 12.10 22.30 15.08
CA PHE A 503 12.90 22.85 16.19
C PHE A 503 14.41 22.65 16.05
N LEU A 504 14.87 21.53 15.48
CA LEU A 504 16.30 21.22 15.45
C LEU A 504 17.05 22.09 14.43
N SER A 505 18.27 22.51 14.78
CA SER A 505 19.15 23.29 13.90
C SER A 505 19.55 22.52 12.62
N SER A 506 19.59 21.19 12.69
CA SER A 506 19.87 20.35 11.51
C SER A 506 18.84 20.50 10.39
N TYR A 507 17.66 21.05 10.69
CA TYR A 507 16.56 21.25 9.72
C TYR A 507 16.32 22.73 9.39
N GLU A 508 17.26 23.63 9.71
CA GLU A 508 17.13 25.06 9.40
C GLU A 508 16.99 25.31 7.88
N ALA A 509 17.89 24.73 7.08
CA ALA A 509 17.82 24.80 5.62
C ALA A 509 16.52 24.20 5.05
N LEU A 510 15.99 23.14 5.67
CA LEU A 510 14.68 22.58 5.28
C LEU A 510 13.55 23.59 5.55
N ARG A 511 13.55 24.24 6.72
CA ARG A 511 12.54 25.26 7.05
C ARG A 511 12.62 26.46 6.11
N GLU A 512 13.83 26.93 5.77
CA GLU A 512 14.03 27.99 4.77
C GLU A 512 13.46 27.59 3.40
N ARG A 513 13.69 26.34 2.98
CA ARG A 513 13.12 25.81 1.72
C ARG A 513 11.59 25.78 1.77
N ILE A 514 11.00 25.25 2.84
CA ILE A 514 9.54 25.20 3.03
C ILE A 514 8.94 26.62 2.93
N LEU A 515 9.52 27.60 3.63
CA LEU A 515 8.99 28.98 3.66
C LEU A 515 9.20 29.75 2.35
N SER A 516 10.14 29.33 1.50
CA SER A 516 10.43 30.00 0.22
C SER A 516 9.71 29.37 -0.97
N GLU A 517 9.42 28.06 -0.92
CA GLU A 517 8.77 27.33 -2.02
C GLU A 517 7.29 27.01 -1.76
N THR A 518 6.84 27.08 -0.50
CA THR A 518 5.49 26.65 -0.09
C THR A 518 4.83 27.62 0.88
N SER A 519 3.53 27.47 1.08
CA SER A 519 2.80 28.02 2.22
C SER A 519 2.33 26.88 3.14
N ILE A 520 2.43 27.09 4.44
CA ILE A 520 1.79 26.22 5.43
C ILE A 520 0.33 26.66 5.54
N GLU A 521 -0.58 25.82 5.05
CA GLU A 521 -2.02 26.12 5.04
C GLU A 521 -2.66 25.78 6.38
N CYS A 522 -2.32 24.61 6.92
CA CYS A 522 -2.64 24.26 8.28
C CYS A 522 -1.68 23.23 8.89
N MET A 523 -1.59 23.22 10.21
CA MET A 523 -0.74 22.30 10.96
C MET A 523 -1.42 21.90 12.28
N VAL A 524 -1.48 20.59 12.52
CA VAL A 524 -1.83 20.00 13.81
C VAL A 524 -0.55 19.47 14.44
N HIS A 525 -0.05 20.18 15.45
CA HIS A 525 1.09 19.76 16.26
C HIS A 525 0.60 18.86 17.39
N MET A 526 1.11 17.63 17.47
CA MET A 526 0.62 16.61 18.39
C MET A 526 1.67 16.26 19.45
N ALA A 527 1.22 16.19 20.70
CA ALA A 527 2.02 15.71 21.82
C ALA A 527 2.41 14.23 21.67
N ASN A 528 3.24 13.74 22.60
CA ASN A 528 3.52 12.31 22.70
C ASN A 528 2.22 11.52 22.92
N MET A 529 2.20 10.27 22.48
CA MET A 529 1.10 9.31 22.65
C MET A 529 -0.21 9.62 21.91
N VAL A 530 -0.38 10.79 21.28
CA VAL A 530 -1.55 11.09 20.43
C VAL A 530 -1.71 10.07 19.29
N MET A 531 -0.60 9.59 18.73
CA MET A 531 -0.57 8.50 17.74
C MET A 531 -0.22 7.13 18.35
N GLY A 532 -0.27 6.98 19.68
CA GLY A 532 0.18 5.77 20.37
C GLY A 532 1.71 5.58 20.40
N ILE A 533 2.48 6.60 20.05
CA ILE A 533 3.96 6.57 20.00
C ILE A 533 4.59 7.55 21.00
N ALA A 534 5.72 7.17 21.58
CA ALA A 534 6.35 7.89 22.70
C ALA A 534 7.08 9.21 22.31
N PHE A 535 6.75 9.81 21.17
CA PHE A 535 7.31 11.07 20.69
C PHE A 535 6.25 11.89 19.94
N GLY A 536 6.40 13.21 19.96
CA GLY A 536 5.46 14.13 19.30
C GLY A 536 5.61 14.16 17.78
N THR A 537 4.50 14.46 17.12
CA THR A 537 4.35 14.46 15.67
C THR A 537 3.69 15.74 15.19
N SER A 538 3.67 15.96 13.88
CA SER A 538 3.00 17.08 13.26
C SER A 538 2.34 16.63 11.96
N ALA A 539 1.03 16.84 11.85
CA ALA A 539 0.28 16.69 10.61
C ALA A 539 0.20 18.06 9.93
N THR A 540 0.95 18.22 8.85
CA THR A 540 1.16 19.51 8.17
C THR A 540 0.64 19.44 6.75
N VAL A 541 -0.11 20.47 6.33
CA VAL A 541 -0.58 20.65 4.96
C VAL A 541 0.15 21.84 4.34
N LEU A 542 0.84 21.57 3.24
CA LEU A 542 1.69 22.52 2.54
C LEU A 542 1.18 22.70 1.11
N LYS A 543 1.04 23.94 0.64
CA LYS A 543 0.70 24.26 -0.75
C LYS A 543 1.94 24.75 -1.50
N LYS A 544 2.26 24.14 -2.63
CA LYS A 544 3.41 24.54 -3.46
C LYS A 544 3.15 25.87 -4.15
N GLY A 545 4.08 26.82 -4.08
CA GLY A 545 3.99 28.10 -4.76
C GLY A 545 3.07 29.14 -4.09
N GLY A 546 2.98 29.13 -2.76
CA GLY A 546 2.24 30.12 -1.96
C GLY A 546 2.95 31.46 -1.75
N SER A 547 2.33 32.35 -0.97
CA SER A 547 2.87 33.66 -0.60
C SER A 547 3.45 33.61 0.82
N PRO A 548 4.56 34.33 1.11
CA PRO A 548 5.01 34.57 2.48
C PRO A 548 3.96 35.28 3.35
N GLU A 549 2.95 35.91 2.74
CA GLU A 549 1.84 36.55 3.43
C GLU A 549 0.70 35.58 3.80
N THR A 550 0.75 34.34 3.30
CA THR A 550 -0.27 33.33 3.63
C THR A 550 -0.28 33.06 5.13
N ARG A 551 -1.47 33.19 5.74
CA ARG A 551 -1.70 32.89 7.15
C ARG A 551 -2.31 31.50 7.29
N GLY A 552 -1.48 30.53 7.65
CA GLY A 552 -1.93 29.19 7.96
C GLY A 552 -2.62 29.08 9.31
N ALA A 553 -3.42 28.03 9.48
CA ALA A 553 -4.05 27.69 10.75
C ALA A 553 -3.18 26.69 11.55
N TYR A 554 -2.96 26.96 12.83
CA TYR A 554 -2.15 26.10 13.68
C TYR A 554 -2.96 25.68 14.90
N CYS A 555 -2.96 24.39 15.20
CA CYS A 555 -3.49 23.89 16.46
C CYS A 555 -2.59 22.82 17.08
N TYR A 556 -2.72 22.67 18.39
CA TYR A 556 -2.03 21.71 19.21
C TYR A 556 -3.03 20.71 19.79
N VAL A 557 -2.68 19.43 19.77
CA VAL A 557 -3.47 18.31 20.30
C VAL A 557 -2.64 17.59 21.36
N GLU A 558 -3.18 17.49 22.56
CA GLU A 558 -2.62 16.72 23.67
C GLU A 558 -3.20 15.30 23.72
N TYR A 559 -2.56 14.40 24.45
CA TYR A 559 -3.09 13.04 24.59
C TYR A 559 -4.45 13.04 25.29
N GLU A 560 -4.64 13.97 26.24
CA GLU A 560 -5.86 14.20 26.98
C GLU A 560 -7.02 14.72 26.11
N ASP A 561 -6.71 15.25 24.92
CA ASP A 561 -7.73 15.69 23.96
C ASP A 561 -8.34 14.52 23.17
N ILE A 562 -7.76 13.31 23.27
CA ILE A 562 -8.21 12.11 22.54
C ILE A 562 -9.20 11.29 23.40
N GLY A 563 -10.39 11.05 22.85
CA GLY A 563 -11.44 10.24 23.46
C GLY A 563 -11.22 8.73 23.33
N GLU A 564 -12.14 7.95 23.92
CA GLU A 564 -12.07 6.48 23.98
C GLU A 564 -12.11 5.80 22.59
N ASP A 565 -12.64 6.48 21.57
CA ASP A 565 -12.70 6.01 20.19
C ASP A 565 -11.50 6.46 19.34
N ASN A 566 -10.40 6.87 19.99
CA ASN A 566 -9.15 7.31 19.36
C ASN A 566 -9.30 8.52 18.41
N LYS A 567 -10.26 9.41 18.68
CA LYS A 567 -10.43 10.69 17.97
C LYS A 567 -10.43 11.87 18.94
N PRO A 568 -10.17 13.11 18.48
CA PRO A 568 -10.31 14.29 19.31
C PRO A 568 -11.73 14.45 19.86
N ILE A 569 -11.88 14.76 21.14
CA ILE A 569 -13.18 15.04 21.78
C ILE A 569 -13.84 16.27 21.13
N GLU A 570 -13.03 17.28 20.82
CA GLU A 570 -13.38 18.47 20.05
C GLU A 570 -12.25 18.77 19.07
N PHE A 571 -12.60 19.18 17.84
CA PHE A 571 -11.61 19.62 16.87
C PHE A 571 -11.96 21.00 16.28
N PRO A 572 -11.00 21.93 16.21
CA PRO A 572 -9.68 21.91 16.86
C PRO A 572 -9.80 21.99 18.39
N PRO A 573 -8.90 21.36 19.18
CA PRO A 573 -9.00 21.41 20.64
C PRO A 573 -8.94 22.83 21.19
N ARG A 574 -9.54 23.06 22.37
CA ARG A 574 -9.49 24.36 23.06
C ARG A 574 -8.41 24.34 24.14
N ASN A 575 -7.20 24.76 23.78
CA ASN A 575 -6.10 24.88 24.72
C ASN A 575 -5.31 26.20 24.56
N GLU A 576 -4.47 26.52 25.54
CA GLU A 576 -3.72 27.79 25.60
C GLU A 576 -2.77 28.02 24.42
N ARG A 577 -2.34 26.94 23.74
CA ARG A 577 -1.47 27.05 22.57
C ARG A 577 -2.24 27.50 21.33
N ASN A 578 -3.51 27.12 21.22
CA ASN A 578 -4.37 27.50 20.10
C ASN A 578 -4.82 28.96 20.20
N LEU A 579 -4.86 29.53 21.42
CA LEU A 579 -5.20 30.92 21.69
C LEU A 579 -4.12 31.95 21.26
N LYS A 580 -2.90 31.48 20.93
CA LYS A 580 -1.76 32.34 20.51
C LYS A 580 -1.47 32.30 19.00
N ALA A 581 -2.08 31.39 18.25
CA ALA A 581 -2.08 31.43 16.79
C ALA A 581 -2.99 32.58 16.31
N ALA A 582 -2.71 33.18 15.15
CA ALA A 582 -3.43 34.36 14.65
C ALA A 582 -4.95 34.21 14.79
N GLN A 583 -5.61 35.22 15.37
CA GLN A 583 -7.03 35.19 15.72
C GLN A 583 -7.90 34.87 14.49
N ARG A 584 -8.68 33.79 14.60
CA ARG A 584 -9.80 33.47 13.72
C ARG A 584 -10.86 34.57 13.87
N GLN A 585 -11.27 35.23 12.79
CA GLN A 585 -12.57 35.90 12.75
C GLN A 585 -13.63 34.85 12.41
N GLY A 586 -14.55 34.56 13.34
CA GLY A 586 -15.72 33.73 13.02
C GLY A 586 -16.19 32.72 14.06
N ALA A 587 -15.52 32.58 15.21
CA ALA A 587 -16.06 31.84 16.34
C ALA A 587 -16.57 32.83 17.40
N ALA A 588 -17.81 33.28 17.22
CA ALA A 588 -18.60 33.93 18.26
C ALA A 588 -19.81 33.05 18.58
#